data_AF-A0A378NS21-F1
#
_entry.id   AF-A0A378NS21-F1
#
_cell.length_a   1.000
_cell.length_b   1.000
_cell.length_c   1.000
_cell.angle_alpha   90.00
_cell.angle_beta   90.00
_cell.angle_gamma   90.00
#
_symmetry.space_group_name_H-M   'P 1'
#
loop_
_entity.id
_entity.type
_entity.pdbx_description
1 polymer ?
#
loop_
_entity_poly.entity_id
_entity_poly.type
_entity_poly.pdbx_seq_one_letter_code
_entity_poly.pdbx_strand_id
1 'polypeptide(L)'
;MSLKYKKELYNNLKKLKGISDLKDNWNDNNAKKFPPELISIVKNILENIVEQPEIFPTANNSIQMEYELIDNSYLEFEIFEDKIICLEVPQRNYSKYKEQIIPNDIKIINNIVNNFFERSDIDV
;
A
#
# COMPACT_ATOMS: atom_id res chain seq x y z
N MET A 1 -13.50 -5.76 -14.26
CA MET A 1 -12.08 -5.79 -13.84
C MET A 1 -11.22 -6.11 -15.05
N SER A 2 -10.27 -5.24 -15.39
CA SER A 2 -9.47 -5.33 -16.62
C SER A 2 -8.46 -6.48 -16.58
N LEU A 3 -7.94 -6.90 -17.74
CA LEU A 3 -6.86 -7.89 -17.81
C LEU A 3 -5.58 -7.38 -17.13
N LYS A 4 -5.30 -6.08 -17.25
CA LYS A 4 -4.19 -5.38 -16.57
C LYS A 4 -4.30 -5.57 -15.06
N TYR A 5 -5.44 -5.22 -14.47
CA TYR A 5 -5.67 -5.35 -13.03
C TYR A 5 -5.46 -6.79 -12.54
N LYS A 6 -5.99 -7.79 -13.25
CA LYS A 6 -5.83 -9.21 -12.86
C LYS A 6 -4.35 -9.64 -12.84
N LYS A 7 -3.55 -9.14 -13.79
CA LYS A 7 -2.11 -9.40 -13.86
C LYS A 7 -1.38 -8.73 -12.70
N GLU A 8 -1.73 -7.50 -12.36
CA GLU A 8 -1.15 -6.76 -11.24
C GLU A 8 -1.49 -7.42 -9.90
N LEU A 9 -2.76 -7.78 -9.67
CA LEU A 9 -3.18 -8.54 -8.49
C LEU A 9 -2.39 -9.84 -8.35
N TYR A 10 -2.27 -10.61 -9.44
CA TYR A 10 -1.47 -11.85 -9.42
C TYR A 10 -0.02 -11.59 -9.01
N ASN A 11 0.61 -10.54 -9.56
CA ASN A 11 1.98 -10.18 -9.22
C ASN A 11 2.11 -9.74 -7.76
N ASN A 12 1.16 -8.95 -7.26
CA ASN A 12 1.15 -8.50 -5.87
C ASN A 12 0.94 -9.65 -4.90
N LEU A 13 0.06 -10.61 -5.19
CA LEU A 13 -0.09 -11.81 -4.38
C LEU A 13 1.19 -12.66 -4.37
N LYS A 14 1.91 -12.73 -5.50
CA LYS A 14 3.23 -13.39 -5.56
C LYS A 14 4.29 -12.65 -4.74
N LYS A 15 4.34 -11.32 -4.81
CA LYS A 15 5.22 -10.48 -3.98
C LYS A 15 4.91 -10.68 -2.49
N LEU A 16 3.63 -10.63 -2.11
CA LEU A 16 3.17 -10.84 -0.74
C LEU A 16 3.54 -12.23 -0.22
N LYS A 17 3.44 -13.26 -1.06
CA LYS A 17 3.94 -14.60 -0.71
C LYS A 17 5.44 -14.58 -0.42
N GLY A 18 6.24 -13.92 -1.25
CA GLY A 18 7.66 -13.70 -1.00
C GLY A 18 7.94 -12.99 0.33
N ILE A 19 7.17 -11.94 0.65
CA ILE A 19 7.26 -11.22 1.93
C ILE A 19 6.93 -12.15 3.11
N SER A 20 5.89 -12.97 2.99
CA SER A 20 5.49 -13.92 4.04
C SER A 20 6.52 -15.02 4.32
N ASP A 21 7.37 -15.33 3.33
CA ASP A 21 8.42 -16.34 3.45
C ASP A 21 9.75 -15.77 3.98
N LEU A 22 9.85 -14.44 4.18
CA LEU A 22 11.01 -13.80 4.78
C LEU A 22 11.21 -14.29 6.22
N LYS A 23 12.46 -14.59 6.56
CA LYS A 23 12.87 -14.99 7.92
C LYS A 23 13.27 -13.76 8.73
N ASP A 24 13.48 -13.95 10.02
CA ASP A 24 14.12 -12.92 10.83
C ASP A 24 15.48 -12.53 10.25
N ASN A 25 15.84 -11.26 10.40
CA ASN A 25 17.03 -10.62 9.83
C ASN A 25 17.06 -10.63 8.29
N TRP A 26 15.90 -10.55 7.61
CA TRP A 26 15.83 -10.55 6.15
C TRP A 26 16.50 -9.35 5.46
N ASN A 27 16.79 -8.28 6.21
CA ASN A 27 17.44 -7.06 5.74
C ASN A 27 18.87 -6.86 6.29
N ASP A 28 19.48 -7.89 6.89
CA ASP A 28 20.78 -7.83 7.58
C ASP A 28 20.89 -6.79 8.70
N ASN A 29 19.74 -6.28 9.19
CA ASN A 29 19.66 -5.30 10.27
C ASN A 29 18.54 -5.64 11.26
N ASN A 30 18.43 -6.91 11.63
CA ASN A 30 17.53 -7.47 12.64
C ASN A 30 16.02 -7.26 12.40
N ALA A 31 15.58 -6.93 11.19
CA ALA A 31 14.15 -6.86 10.90
C ALA A 31 13.47 -8.21 11.17
N LYS A 32 12.30 -8.18 11.79
CA LYS A 32 11.54 -9.40 12.08
C LYS A 32 10.81 -9.89 10.84
N LYS A 33 10.51 -11.19 10.82
CA LYS A 33 9.53 -11.75 9.89
C LYS A 33 8.14 -11.14 10.16
N PHE A 34 7.29 -11.18 9.14
CA PHE A 34 5.95 -10.60 9.19
C PHE A 34 4.95 -11.57 9.84
N PRO A 35 4.04 -11.09 10.72
CA PRO A 35 3.01 -11.92 11.33
C PRO A 35 1.96 -12.37 10.30
N PRO A 36 1.41 -13.61 10.41
CA PRO A 36 0.37 -14.10 9.50
C PRO A 36 -0.88 -13.22 9.40
N GLU A 37 -1.23 -12.54 10.49
CA GLU A 37 -2.36 -11.61 10.60
C GLU A 37 -2.16 -10.42 9.66
N LEU A 38 -0.98 -9.78 9.67
CA LEU A 38 -0.63 -8.71 8.75
C LEU A 38 -0.68 -9.17 7.29
N ILE A 39 -0.13 -10.36 6.99
CA ILE A 39 -0.19 -10.92 5.63
C ILE A 39 -1.65 -11.10 5.18
N SER A 40 -2.53 -11.53 6.08
CA SER A 40 -3.95 -11.73 5.79
C SER A 40 -4.69 -10.41 5.56
N ILE A 41 -4.38 -9.37 6.34
CA ILE A 41 -4.92 -8.01 6.16
C ILE A 41 -4.54 -7.47 4.78
N VAL A 42 -3.24 -7.51 4.44
CA VAL A 42 -2.71 -6.99 3.18
C VAL A 42 -3.29 -7.76 1.99
N LYS A 43 -3.41 -9.09 2.10
CA LYS A 43 -4.06 -9.92 1.09
C LYS A 43 -5.52 -9.49 0.85
N ASN A 44 -6.30 -9.31 1.92
CA ASN A 44 -7.69 -8.89 1.82
C ASN A 44 -7.83 -7.52 1.15
N ILE A 45 -6.92 -6.58 1.43
CA ILE A 45 -6.89 -5.28 0.76
C ILE A 45 -6.60 -5.46 -0.73
N LEU A 46 -5.53 -6.19 -1.10
CA LEU A 46 -5.18 -6.43 -2.51
C LEU A 46 -6.33 -7.05 -3.32
N GLU A 47 -7.06 -8.00 -2.75
CA GLU A 47 -8.16 -8.69 -3.45
C GLU A 47 -9.39 -7.78 -3.69
N ASN A 48 -9.52 -6.66 -2.96
CA ASN A 48 -10.71 -5.82 -2.98
C ASN A 48 -10.44 -4.34 -3.31
N ILE A 49 -9.18 -3.93 -3.50
CA ILE A 49 -8.80 -2.55 -3.77
C ILE A 49 -9.14 -2.14 -5.21
N VAL A 50 -9.55 -0.89 -5.43
CA VAL A 50 -10.01 -0.39 -6.75
C VAL A 50 -8.90 -0.28 -7.79
N GLU A 51 -7.68 0.05 -7.39
CA GLU A 51 -6.47 0.10 -8.23
C GLU A 51 -5.32 -0.60 -7.50
N GLN A 52 -4.54 -1.42 -8.21
CA GLN A 52 -3.48 -2.20 -7.58
C GLN A 52 -2.27 -1.31 -7.22
N PRO A 53 -1.77 -1.36 -5.98
CA PRO A 53 -0.58 -0.61 -5.56
C PRO A 53 0.70 -1.35 -5.94
N GLU A 54 1.85 -0.68 -5.79
CA GLU A 54 3.09 -1.40 -5.52
C GLU A 54 3.18 -1.75 -4.04
N ILE A 55 3.81 -2.89 -3.70
CA ILE A 55 3.93 -3.33 -2.30
C ILE A 55 5.38 -3.62 -1.92
N PHE A 56 5.74 -3.23 -0.70
CA PHE A 56 7.09 -3.37 -0.17
C PHE A 56 7.07 -3.79 1.31
N PRO A 57 7.94 -4.72 1.74
CA PRO A 57 8.18 -4.97 3.16
C PRO A 57 8.95 -3.80 3.77
N THR A 58 8.64 -3.42 5.01
CA THR A 58 9.44 -2.46 5.76
C THR A 58 10.15 -3.13 6.93
N ALA A 59 11.27 -2.54 7.36
CA ALA A 59 11.98 -2.99 8.57
C ALA A 59 11.22 -2.69 9.88
N ASN A 60 10.04 -2.05 9.79
CA ASN A 60 9.22 -1.60 10.91
C ASN A 60 8.00 -2.53 11.16
N ASN A 61 8.08 -3.79 10.72
CA ASN A 61 6.98 -4.77 10.83
C ASN A 61 5.68 -4.32 10.15
N SER A 62 5.79 -3.55 9.07
CA SER A 62 4.68 -3.13 8.24
C SER A 62 4.89 -3.52 6.79
N ILE A 63 3.81 -3.56 6.02
CA ILE A 63 3.88 -3.63 4.56
C ILE A 63 3.34 -2.32 4.02
N GLN A 64 4.13 -1.67 3.18
CA GLN A 64 3.76 -0.45 2.50
C GLN A 64 3.06 -0.80 1.20
N MET A 65 1.93 -0.13 0.93
CA MET A 65 1.29 -0.07 -0.38
C MET A 65 1.42 1.35 -0.89
N GLU A 66 1.94 1.56 -2.11
CA GLU A 66 2.16 2.91 -2.64
C GLU A 66 1.66 3.10 -4.07
N TYR A 67 1.36 4.36 -4.38
CA TYR A 67 0.97 4.88 -5.68
C TYR A 67 1.76 6.16 -5.96
N GLU A 68 2.21 6.34 -7.19
CA GLU A 68 2.82 7.57 -7.68
C GLU A 68 2.16 7.97 -9.00
N LEU A 69 1.68 9.22 -9.08
CA LEU A 69 1.09 9.81 -10.27
C LEU A 69 2.18 10.47 -11.13
N ILE A 70 1.82 10.84 -12.36
CA ILE A 70 2.75 11.45 -13.34
C ILE A 70 3.30 12.80 -12.84
N ASP A 71 2.52 13.55 -12.06
CA ASP A 71 2.93 14.82 -11.46
C ASP A 71 3.83 14.64 -10.21
N ASN A 72 4.19 13.39 -9.88
CA ASN A 72 4.89 12.98 -8.66
C ASN A 72 4.04 13.14 -7.38
N SER A 73 2.72 13.28 -7.47
CA SER A 73 1.87 13.10 -6.30
C SER A 73 1.96 11.65 -5.83
N TYR A 74 2.08 11.47 -4.53
CA TYR A 74 2.38 10.19 -3.89
C TYR A 74 1.32 9.87 -2.83
N LEU A 75 0.87 8.63 -2.79
CA LEU A 75 -0.03 8.09 -1.78
C LEU A 75 0.53 6.78 -1.28
N GLU A 76 0.66 6.64 0.04
CA GLU A 76 1.01 5.37 0.67
C GLU A 76 0.03 4.98 1.78
N PHE A 77 -0.12 3.67 1.94
CA PHE A 77 -0.71 3.03 3.09
C PHE A 77 0.35 2.16 3.76
N GLU A 78 0.82 2.56 4.93
CA GLU A 78 1.68 1.72 5.77
C GLU A 78 0.81 0.87 6.69
N ILE A 79 0.76 -0.43 6.42
CA ILE A 79 -0.15 -1.37 7.08
C ILE A 79 0.60 -2.13 8.16
N PHE A 80 0.13 -1.97 9.40
CA PHE A 80 0.55 -2.72 10.57
C PHE A 80 -0.53 -3.75 10.95
N GLU A 81 -0.26 -4.58 11.95
CA GLU A 81 -1.23 -5.54 12.47
C GLU A 81 -2.45 -4.85 13.11
N ASP A 82 -2.25 -3.69 13.75
CA ASP A 82 -3.25 -2.99 14.57
C ASP A 82 -3.76 -1.68 13.96
N LYS A 83 -3.11 -1.14 12.94
CA LYS A 83 -3.45 0.15 12.33
C LYS A 83 -3.00 0.25 10.87
N ILE A 84 -3.57 1.22 10.16
CA ILE A 84 -3.11 1.64 8.83
C ILE A 84 -2.83 3.13 8.90
N ILE A 85 -1.61 3.52 8.52
CA ILE A 85 -1.24 4.94 8.34
C ILE A 85 -1.38 5.26 6.85
N CYS A 86 -2.10 6.31 6.52
CA CYS A 86 -2.25 6.82 5.18
C CYS A 86 -1.52 8.16 5.07
N LEU A 87 -0.60 8.26 4.12
CA LEU A 87 0.16 9.48 3.82
C LEU A 87 -0.07 9.88 2.36
N GLU A 88 -0.53 11.10 2.14
CA GLU A 88 -0.64 11.73 0.82
C GLU A 88 0.35 12.89 0.73
N VAL A 89 1.20 12.90 -0.30
CA VAL A 89 2.19 13.94 -0.57
C VAL A 89 2.00 14.49 -1.99
N PRO A 90 1.35 15.66 -2.16
CA PRO A 90 1.15 16.25 -3.48
C PRO A 90 2.48 16.66 -4.12
N GLN A 91 2.76 16.20 -5.35
CA GLN A 91 3.95 16.56 -6.13
C GLN A 91 5.29 16.42 -5.37
N ARG A 92 5.41 15.39 -4.51
CA ARG A 92 6.53 15.21 -3.56
C ARG A 92 6.82 16.43 -2.67
N ASN A 93 5.84 17.31 -2.49
CA ASN A 93 5.97 18.46 -1.60
C ASN A 93 5.62 18.08 -0.16
N TYR A 94 6.62 17.61 0.58
CA TYR A 94 6.51 17.23 1.99
C TYR A 94 6.15 18.38 2.93
N SER A 95 6.06 19.64 2.49
CA SER A 95 5.47 20.71 3.32
C SER A 95 3.94 20.70 3.30
N LYS A 96 3.33 19.97 2.35
CA LYS A 96 1.88 19.88 2.13
C LYS A 96 1.32 18.48 2.38
N TYR A 97 2.10 17.61 3.02
CA TYR A 97 1.68 16.25 3.27
C TYR A 97 0.44 16.20 4.18
N LYS A 98 -0.34 15.13 4.03
CA LYS A 98 -1.43 14.78 4.93
C LYS A 98 -1.20 13.36 5.42
N GLU A 99 -1.13 13.19 6.73
CA GLU A 99 -1.00 11.89 7.37
C GLU A 99 -2.20 11.65 8.29
N GLN A 100 -2.73 10.43 8.28
CA GLN A 100 -3.81 10.03 9.17
C GLN A 100 -3.81 8.52 9.42
N ILE A 101 -4.24 8.12 10.61
CA ILE A 101 -4.58 6.72 10.88
C ILE A 101 -5.99 6.47 10.34
N ILE A 102 -6.15 5.45 9.52
CA ILE A 102 -7.43 5.03 8.96
C ILE A 102 -7.83 3.65 9.48
N PRO A 103 -9.14 3.35 9.57
CA PRO A 103 -9.58 1.99 9.87
C PRO A 103 -9.23 1.03 8.73
N ASN A 104 -9.04 -0.24 9.07
CA ASN A 104 -8.97 -1.34 8.10
C ASN A 104 -10.37 -1.63 7.51
N ASP A 105 -10.84 -0.70 6.68
CA ASP A 105 -12.11 -0.77 5.96
C ASP A 105 -11.87 -0.53 4.47
N ILE A 106 -12.16 -1.56 3.67
CA ILE A 106 -11.99 -1.55 2.21
C ILE A 106 -12.73 -0.39 1.54
N LYS A 107 -13.90 0.02 2.04
CA LYS A 107 -14.64 1.15 1.45
C LYS A 107 -13.90 2.46 1.66
N ILE A 108 -13.31 2.65 2.83
CA ILE A 108 -12.53 3.85 3.14
C ILE A 108 -11.25 3.89 2.33
N ILE A 109 -10.52 2.76 2.25
CA ILE A 109 -9.31 2.64 1.43
C ILE A 109 -9.63 2.94 -0.04
N ASN A 110 -10.68 2.32 -0.60
CA ASN A 110 -11.09 2.54 -1.99
C ASN A 110 -11.51 3.98 -2.26
N ASN A 111 -12.20 4.63 -1.31
CA ASN A 111 -12.55 6.04 -1.44
C ASN A 111 -11.30 6.93 -1.48
N ILE A 112 -10.28 6.66 -0.66
CA ILE A 112 -9.02 7.41 -0.68
C ILE A 112 -8.31 7.22 -2.02
N VAL A 113 -8.18 5.98 -2.50
CA VAL A 113 -7.53 5.67 -3.78
C VAL A 113 -8.25 6.35 -4.95
N ASN A 114 -9.58 6.25 -5.04
CA ASN A 114 -10.33 6.92 -6.09
C ASN A 114 -10.12 8.44 -6.07
N ASN A 115 -10.24 9.07 -4.89
CA ASN A 115 -10.02 10.52 -4.75
C ASN A 115 -8.60 10.95 -5.15
N PHE A 116 -7.60 10.09 -4.94
CA PHE A 116 -6.23 10.35 -5.32
C PHE A 116 -6.05 10.37 -6.85
N PHE A 117 -6.63 9.38 -7.55
CA PHE A 117 -6.58 9.32 -9.02
C PHE A 117 -7.48 10.36 -9.70
N GLU A 118 -8.65 10.69 -9.14
CA GLU A 118 -9.54 11.72 -9.69
C GLU A 118 -8.91 13.12 -9.69
N ARG A 119 -8.01 13.41 -8.73
CA ARG A 119 -7.28 14.69 -8.68
C ARG A 119 -6.28 14.85 -9.83
N SER A 120 -5.76 13.76 -10.41
CA SER A 120 -4.85 13.86 -11.57
C SER A 120 -5.52 14.25 -12.88
N ASP A 121 -6.85 14.14 -12.97
CA ASP A 121 -7.59 14.47 -14.19
C ASP A 121 -8.00 15.96 -14.27
N ILE A 122 -7.71 16.76 -13.24
CA ILE A 122 -8.11 18.17 -13.16
C ILE A 122 -7.02 19.13 -13.69
N ASP A 123 -5.78 18.66 -13.84
CA ASP A 123 -4.63 19.49 -14.26
C ASP A 123 -4.12 19.18 -15.69
N VAL A 124 -4.95 18.59 -16.57
CA VAL A 124 -4.65 18.36 -18.00
C VAL A 124 -5.43 19.29 -18.93
#